data_AF-A0A1A2NNC4-F1
#
_entry.id   AF-A0A1A2NNC4-F1
#
_cell.length_a   1.000
_cell.length_b   1.000
_cell.length_c   1.000
_cell.angle_alpha   90.00
_cell.angle_beta   90.00
_cell.angle_gamma   90.00
#
_symmetry.space_group_name_H-M   'P 1'
#
loop_
_entity.id
_entity.type
_entity.pdbx_description
1 polymer ?
#
loop_
_entity_poly.entity_id
_entity_poly.type
_entity_poly.pdbx_seq_one_letter_code
_entity_poly.pdbx_strand_id
1 'polypeptide(L)'
;MEILLLGTGSADGWPNPFCRCASCRSATEVRGQTAALVDDVLLLDCGPEAPRAAARFGRSLASVRHILFTHGHWDHVGPAALLMRHWTGAGERLDVVGPASALDQCRHWVGPDDPVRFVEVGPGDDVRLGDYRVRVLAAAHGADLGGDAVLYDLETVGGRILWATDTGPLPEQTHAAVAGAAFDAVFLEETFGMHTGHGTEHHDLPAFAATVSALRSSGAAVATTDVIAVHLSHHNPAEAELVAVLADSGARAGRDGEIVGAAPTRVLVLGGARSGKSAHAEALLAGQAAVTYVATGGVREGDPEWAERVRLHRSRRPASWRTVETSDAADMLRAAETPLLLDCLGTWLTARMDLHGVWDGGALDGVHTDIDELVAAWRACPVRAVAVSNEVGSGVVPATGSGRLFRDLLGVLNARIAAASDEVVLMVAGRPLRLPAQ
;
A
#
# COMPACT_ATOMS: atom_id res chain seq x y z
N MET A 1 -9.19 -3.20 0.65
CA MET A 1 -9.00 -2.18 1.70
C MET A 1 -7.54 -1.77 1.62
N GLU A 2 -7.20 -0.57 1.15
CA GLU A 2 -5.82 -0.10 1.12
C GLU A 2 -5.43 0.44 2.50
N ILE A 3 -4.30 -0.02 3.06
CA ILE A 3 -3.81 0.38 4.38
C ILE A 3 -2.37 0.87 4.23
N LEU A 4 -2.16 2.17 4.36
CA LEU A 4 -0.82 2.75 4.43
C LEU A 4 -0.35 2.80 5.88
N LEU A 5 0.75 2.11 6.20
CA LEU A 5 1.41 2.23 7.50
C LEU A 5 2.14 3.57 7.59
N LEU A 6 1.64 4.48 8.42
CA LEU A 6 2.24 5.79 8.64
C LEU A 6 3.42 5.73 9.59
N GLY A 7 3.36 4.79 10.53
CA GLY A 7 4.46 4.45 11.43
C GLY A 7 4.28 3.03 11.96
N THR A 8 5.39 2.41 12.35
CA THR A 8 5.45 1.02 12.83
C THR A 8 6.34 0.85 14.06
N GLY A 9 6.86 1.94 14.60
CA GLY A 9 7.69 1.98 15.79
C GLY A 9 6.86 2.20 17.06
N SER A 10 7.48 1.92 18.20
CA SER A 10 6.96 2.27 19.53
C SER A 10 6.89 3.78 19.75
N ALA A 11 6.36 4.21 20.90
CA ALA A 11 6.27 5.61 21.31
C ALA A 11 7.52 6.48 21.04
N ASP A 12 8.70 5.92 21.29
CA ASP A 12 10.02 6.55 21.15
C ASP A 12 10.69 6.32 19.77
N GLY A 13 10.01 5.59 18.89
CA GLY A 13 10.47 5.20 17.57
C GLY A 13 11.63 4.19 17.57
N TRP A 14 12.01 3.76 16.39
CA TRP A 14 13.17 2.87 16.21
C TRP A 14 13.91 3.23 14.90
N PRO A 15 15.19 3.64 14.95
CA PRO A 15 16.07 3.75 16.10
C PRO A 15 15.69 4.87 17.09
N ASN A 16 15.74 4.56 18.39
CA ASN A 16 15.61 5.56 19.45
C ASN A 16 16.83 6.51 19.43
N PRO A 17 16.63 7.85 19.36
CA PRO A 17 17.70 8.83 19.15
C PRO A 17 18.66 8.99 20.35
N PHE A 18 18.27 8.52 21.53
CA PHE A 18 19.09 8.54 22.74
C PHE A 18 19.74 7.19 23.03
N CYS A 19 19.39 6.15 22.28
CA CYS A 19 19.91 4.81 22.48
C CYS A 19 21.18 4.54 21.67
N ARG A 20 22.06 3.71 22.25
CA ARG A 20 23.25 3.17 21.58
C ARG A 20 23.28 1.66 21.65
N CYS A 21 22.14 0.97 21.66
CA CYS A 21 22.13 -0.49 21.59
C CYS A 21 22.58 -0.97 20.20
N ALA A 22 22.87 -2.27 20.06
CA ALA A 22 23.25 -2.85 18.78
C ALA A 22 22.13 -2.71 17.75
N SER A 23 20.87 -2.89 18.17
CA SER A 23 19.68 -2.73 17.35
C SER A 23 19.61 -1.33 16.72
N CYS A 24 19.58 -0.25 17.52
CA CYS A 24 19.57 1.13 17.00
C CYS A 24 20.76 1.47 16.09
N ARG A 25 21.96 0.95 16.38
CA ARG A 25 23.14 1.21 15.53
C ARG A 25 23.08 0.51 14.17
N SER A 26 22.32 -0.57 14.07
CA SER A 26 22.19 -1.39 12.86
C SER A 26 20.94 -1.08 12.05
N ALA A 27 19.98 -0.35 12.62
CA ALA A 27 18.75 0.06 11.95
C ALA A 27 19.07 0.85 10.67
N THR A 28 18.52 0.40 9.54
CA THR A 28 18.70 1.04 8.23
C THR A 28 17.54 1.96 7.86
N GLU A 29 16.40 1.80 8.54
CA GLU A 29 15.18 2.57 8.36
C GLU A 29 14.78 3.24 9.68
N VAL A 30 14.03 4.34 9.58
CA VAL A 30 13.43 5.02 10.74
C VAL A 30 11.96 4.66 10.79
N ARG A 31 11.53 4.13 11.93
CA ARG A 31 10.15 3.78 12.27
C ARG A 31 9.60 4.84 13.21
N GLY A 32 8.59 5.58 12.73
CA GLY A 32 7.83 6.54 13.52
C GLY A 32 6.71 5.88 14.30
N GLN A 33 6.01 6.68 15.11
CA GLN A 33 4.92 6.24 15.99
C GLN A 33 3.83 5.49 15.23
N THR A 34 3.36 4.38 15.80
CA THR A 34 2.43 3.47 15.13
C THR A 34 1.11 4.15 14.79
N ALA A 35 0.80 4.16 13.50
CA ALA A 35 -0.45 4.70 12.96
C ALA A 35 -0.65 4.18 11.53
N ALA A 36 -1.89 4.15 11.06
CA ALA A 36 -2.20 3.77 9.69
C ALA A 36 -3.31 4.62 9.07
N LEU A 37 -3.26 4.76 7.74
CA LEU A 37 -4.29 5.42 6.93
C LEU A 37 -4.97 4.37 6.06
N VAL A 38 -6.27 4.18 6.27
CA VAL A 38 -7.12 3.22 5.57
C VAL A 38 -7.96 3.95 4.52
N ASP A 39 -7.82 3.50 3.26
CA ASP A 39 -8.49 4.01 2.06
C ASP A 39 -8.49 5.55 1.92
N ASP A 40 -7.44 6.22 2.43
CA ASP A 40 -7.32 7.69 2.52
C ASP A 40 -8.44 8.41 3.32
N VAL A 41 -9.31 7.67 4.02
CA VAL A 41 -10.51 8.22 4.69
C VAL A 41 -10.57 7.93 6.19
N LEU A 42 -9.88 6.90 6.69
CA LEU A 42 -9.88 6.52 8.10
C LEU A 42 -8.46 6.46 8.64
N LEU A 43 -8.19 7.15 9.74
CA LEU A 43 -6.94 7.04 10.49
C LEU A 43 -7.12 6.08 11.67
N LEU A 44 -6.23 5.09 11.76
CA LEU A 44 -6.02 4.26 12.94
C LEU A 44 -4.87 4.90 13.72
N ASP A 45 -5.21 5.48 14.87
CA ASP A 45 -4.40 6.41 15.64
C ASP A 45 -3.93 7.65 14.85
N CYS A 46 -3.57 8.70 15.58
CA CYS A 46 -3.10 9.95 14.98
C CYS A 46 -2.11 10.63 15.92
N GLY A 47 -0.99 9.96 16.16
CA GLY A 47 0.13 10.50 16.93
C GLY A 47 0.74 11.77 16.30
N PRO A 48 1.59 12.49 17.05
CA PRO A 48 2.30 13.68 16.58
C PRO A 48 3.00 13.53 15.22
N GLU A 49 3.52 12.34 14.91
CA GLU A 49 4.21 12.08 13.63
C GLU A 49 3.27 11.76 12.45
N ALA A 50 2.07 11.23 12.70
CA ALA A 50 1.19 10.66 11.67
C ALA A 50 0.85 11.66 10.53
N PRO A 51 0.50 12.95 10.79
CA PRO A 51 0.25 13.90 9.71
C PRO A 51 1.47 14.16 8.82
N ARG A 52 2.67 14.16 9.39
CA ARG A 52 3.91 14.39 8.63
C ARG A 52 4.37 13.13 7.90
N ALA A 53 4.13 11.96 8.47
CA ALA A 53 4.34 10.69 7.81
C ALA A 53 3.47 10.57 6.55
N ALA A 54 2.18 10.90 6.63
CA ALA A 54 1.28 10.88 5.46
C ALA A 54 1.83 11.74 4.31
N ALA A 55 2.27 12.97 4.61
CA ALA A 55 2.89 13.85 3.62
C ALA A 55 4.21 13.29 3.05
N ARG A 56 5.05 12.67 3.89
CA ARG A 56 6.30 12.01 3.48
C ARG A 56 6.04 10.87 2.49
N PHE A 57 4.95 10.14 2.67
CA PHE A 57 4.51 9.07 1.77
C PHE A 57 3.59 9.55 0.64
N GLY A 58 3.48 10.87 0.43
CA GLY A 58 2.74 11.46 -0.68
C GLY A 58 1.22 11.30 -0.57
N ARG A 59 0.69 11.07 0.63
CA ARG A 59 -0.75 11.03 0.91
C ARG A 59 -1.25 12.32 1.56
N SER A 60 -2.48 12.68 1.22
CA SER A 60 -3.19 13.82 1.78
C SER A 60 -4.19 13.35 2.82
N LEU A 61 -4.23 14.01 3.98
CA LEU A 61 -5.25 13.74 5.01
C LEU A 61 -6.54 14.55 4.81
N ALA A 62 -6.68 15.31 3.73
CA ALA A 62 -7.87 16.13 3.47
C ALA A 62 -9.16 15.29 3.29
N SER A 63 -9.01 14.04 2.86
CA SER A 63 -10.11 13.09 2.67
C SER A 63 -10.49 12.32 3.93
N VAL A 64 -9.73 12.47 5.04
CA VAL A 64 -10.04 11.78 6.29
C VAL A 64 -11.40 12.24 6.82
N ARG A 65 -12.23 11.26 7.17
CA ARG A 65 -13.57 11.39 7.76
C ARG A 65 -13.68 10.70 9.11
N HIS A 66 -12.77 9.79 9.43
CA HIS A 66 -12.79 9.04 10.68
C HIS A 66 -11.37 8.99 11.28
N ILE A 67 -11.27 9.21 12.58
CA ILE A 67 -10.06 8.91 13.37
C ILE A 67 -10.50 7.95 14.47
N LEU A 68 -9.83 6.81 14.59
CA LEU A 68 -10.05 5.81 15.63
C LEU A 68 -8.81 5.79 16.52
N PHE A 69 -8.94 6.26 17.76
CA PHE A 69 -7.89 6.19 18.76
C PHE A 69 -8.00 4.90 19.57
N THR A 70 -6.92 4.17 19.73
CA THR A 70 -6.86 2.94 20.53
C THR A 70 -6.83 3.26 22.03
N HIS A 71 -6.09 4.29 22.42
CA HIS A 71 -5.96 4.74 23.81
C HIS A 71 -5.36 6.16 23.90
N GLY A 72 -5.28 6.71 25.11
CA GLY A 72 -4.89 8.10 25.36
C GLY A 72 -3.38 8.41 25.43
N HIS A 73 -2.47 7.53 25.03
CA HIS A 73 -1.04 7.85 25.08
C HIS A 73 -0.63 8.87 24.01
N TRP A 74 0.41 9.65 24.32
CA TRP A 74 0.82 10.83 23.54
C TRP A 74 1.32 10.51 22.13
N ASP A 75 1.77 9.28 21.90
CA ASP A 75 2.24 8.75 20.64
C ASP A 75 1.12 8.20 19.74
N HIS A 76 -0.08 7.98 20.31
CA HIS A 76 -1.29 7.62 19.57
C HIS A 76 -2.23 8.83 19.39
N VAL A 77 -2.20 9.80 20.32
CA VAL A 77 -3.07 10.98 20.33
C VAL A 77 -2.26 12.27 20.18
N GLY A 78 -2.21 12.78 18.96
CA GLY A 78 -1.62 14.07 18.59
C GLY A 78 -2.70 15.11 18.28
N PRO A 79 -3.37 15.70 19.29
CA PRO A 79 -4.58 16.51 19.07
C PRO A 79 -4.30 17.82 18.31
N ALA A 80 -3.03 18.24 18.23
CA ALA A 80 -2.59 19.33 17.36
C ALA A 80 -2.97 19.13 15.88
N ALA A 81 -3.13 17.88 15.42
CA ALA A 81 -3.60 17.58 14.07
C ALA A 81 -5.01 18.16 13.80
N LEU A 82 -5.90 18.20 14.80
CA LEU A 82 -7.25 18.75 14.68
C LEU A 82 -7.21 20.26 14.45
N LEU A 83 -6.32 20.96 15.15
CA LEU A 83 -6.10 22.40 14.95
C LEU A 83 -5.47 22.69 13.58
N MET A 84 -4.51 21.85 13.13
CA MET A 84 -3.95 21.97 11.77
C MET A 84 -5.03 21.79 10.71
N ARG A 85 -5.95 20.83 10.90
CA ARG A 85 -7.10 20.62 10.03
C ARG A 85 -8.02 21.85 10.02
N HIS A 86 -8.35 22.40 11.18
CA HIS A 86 -9.17 23.61 11.30
C HIS A 86 -8.62 24.77 10.45
N TRP A 87 -7.31 25.01 10.48
CA TRP A 87 -6.67 26.08 9.71
C TRP A 87 -6.80 25.94 8.19
N THR A 88 -7.14 24.74 7.68
CA THR A 88 -7.40 24.54 6.25
C THR A 88 -8.81 24.93 5.82
N GLY A 89 -9.73 25.20 6.76
CA GLY A 89 -11.13 25.45 6.48
C GLY A 89 -11.90 24.18 6.05
N ALA A 90 -11.48 23.00 6.51
CA ALA A 90 -12.11 21.74 6.15
C ALA A 90 -13.56 21.65 6.65
N GLY A 91 -14.52 21.78 5.73
CA GLY A 91 -15.97 21.77 6.03
C GLY A 91 -16.62 20.39 6.09
N GLU A 92 -15.89 19.33 5.76
CA GLU A 92 -16.39 17.96 5.80
C GLU A 92 -16.47 17.43 7.23
N ARG A 93 -17.44 16.58 7.53
CA ARG A 93 -17.58 16.02 8.89
C ARG A 93 -16.44 15.06 9.21
N LEU A 94 -15.94 15.15 10.45
CA LEU A 94 -14.94 14.24 11.01
C LEU A 94 -15.53 13.52 12.23
N ASP A 95 -15.60 12.20 12.21
CA ASP A 95 -15.85 11.41 13.42
C ASP A 95 -14.52 11.14 14.12
N VAL A 96 -14.43 11.49 15.41
CA VAL A 96 -13.28 11.16 16.28
C VAL A 96 -13.77 10.15 17.30
N VAL A 97 -13.29 8.92 17.16
CA VAL A 97 -13.79 7.72 17.84
C VAL A 97 -12.70 7.17 18.74
N GLY A 98 -13.05 6.76 19.96
CA GLY A 98 -12.09 6.15 20.87
C GLY A 98 -12.55 6.15 22.32
N PRO A 99 -11.70 5.63 23.23
CA PRO A 99 -11.94 5.65 24.66
C PRO A 99 -12.02 7.08 25.22
N ALA A 100 -12.66 7.25 26.37
CA ALA A 100 -12.91 8.58 26.94
C ALA A 100 -11.60 9.36 27.17
N SER A 101 -10.57 8.67 27.65
CA SER A 101 -9.25 9.27 27.94
C SER A 101 -8.57 9.86 26.70
N ALA A 102 -8.78 9.27 25.52
CA ALA A 102 -8.25 9.78 24.26
C ALA A 102 -9.07 10.99 23.77
N LEU A 103 -10.41 10.88 23.82
CA LEU A 103 -11.29 11.92 23.30
C LEU A 103 -11.18 13.22 24.09
N ASP A 104 -11.05 13.15 25.41
CA ASP A 104 -10.96 14.32 26.27
C ASP A 104 -9.73 15.19 25.96
N GLN A 105 -8.63 14.58 25.51
CA GLN A 105 -7.44 15.30 25.06
C GLN A 105 -7.66 16.07 23.76
N CYS A 106 -8.62 15.64 22.92
CA CYS A 106 -8.92 16.25 21.64
C CYS A 106 -9.94 17.39 21.71
N ARG A 107 -10.86 17.38 22.69
CA ARG A 107 -12.01 18.32 22.73
C ARG A 107 -11.61 19.79 22.69
N HIS A 108 -10.49 20.14 23.33
CA HIS A 108 -9.98 21.53 23.38
C HIS A 108 -9.25 21.98 22.12
N TRP A 109 -9.02 21.10 21.15
CA TRP A 109 -8.28 21.38 19.92
C TRP A 109 -9.18 21.59 18.70
N VAL A 110 -10.48 21.44 18.89
CA VAL A 110 -11.52 21.60 17.87
C VAL A 110 -12.09 23.00 17.95
N GLY A 111 -12.22 23.68 16.80
CA GLY A 111 -12.86 25.00 16.72
C GLY A 111 -14.37 24.91 17.03
N PRO A 112 -14.99 26.01 17.50
CA PRO A 112 -16.41 26.00 17.88
C PRO A 112 -17.37 25.63 16.75
N ASP A 113 -17.01 25.90 15.50
CA ASP A 113 -17.80 25.62 14.29
C ASP A 113 -17.24 24.44 13.48
N ASP A 114 -16.22 23.74 14.00
CA ASP A 114 -15.66 22.60 13.28
C ASP A 114 -16.68 21.45 13.25
N PRO A 115 -16.91 20.82 12.09
CA PRO A 115 -17.86 19.71 11.95
C PRO A 115 -17.27 18.40 12.51
N VAL A 116 -16.87 18.39 13.77
CA VAL A 116 -16.30 17.22 14.46
C VAL A 116 -17.34 16.59 15.37
N ARG A 117 -17.50 15.27 15.26
CA ARG A 117 -18.37 14.47 16.13
C ARG A 117 -17.53 13.48 16.93
N PHE A 118 -17.52 13.63 18.24
CA PHE A 118 -16.88 12.69 19.15
C PHE A 118 -17.78 11.46 19.37
N VAL A 119 -17.22 10.26 19.28
CA VAL A 119 -17.89 8.98 19.53
C VAL A 119 -17.07 8.21 20.56
N GLU A 120 -17.49 8.29 21.82
CA GLU A 120 -16.90 7.48 22.88
C GLU A 120 -17.26 6.01 22.68
N VAL A 121 -16.27 5.13 22.83
CA VAL A 121 -16.44 3.67 22.70
C VAL A 121 -15.66 2.92 23.77
N GLY A 122 -16.15 1.72 24.11
CA GLY A 122 -15.47 0.77 24.97
C GLY A 122 -15.59 -0.68 24.46
N PRO A 123 -14.91 -1.64 25.12
CA PRO A 123 -14.95 -3.03 24.71
C PRO A 123 -16.38 -3.59 24.63
N GLY A 124 -16.72 -4.22 23.51
CA GLY A 124 -18.04 -4.77 23.22
C GLY A 124 -18.93 -3.91 22.32
N ASP A 125 -18.55 -2.65 22.06
CA ASP A 125 -19.28 -1.77 21.16
C ASP A 125 -19.14 -2.20 19.69
N ASP A 126 -20.16 -1.88 18.89
CA ASP A 126 -20.22 -2.10 17.43
C ASP A 126 -20.70 -0.81 16.76
N VAL A 127 -19.82 -0.14 16.04
CA VAL A 127 -20.06 1.20 15.47
C VAL A 127 -19.97 1.15 13.95
N ARG A 128 -20.91 1.84 13.28
CA ARG A 128 -20.88 2.04 11.83
C ARG A 128 -20.36 3.43 11.50
N LEU A 129 -19.28 3.50 10.73
CA LEU A 129 -18.63 4.74 10.26
C LEU A 129 -18.57 4.69 8.73
N GLY A 130 -19.55 5.28 8.05
CA GLY A 130 -19.66 5.15 6.59
C GLY A 130 -19.74 3.68 6.15
N ASP A 131 -18.76 3.25 5.36
CA ASP A 131 -18.65 1.88 4.85
C ASP A 131 -17.97 0.89 5.83
N TYR A 132 -17.43 1.41 6.94
CA TYR A 132 -16.72 0.63 7.96
C TYR A 132 -17.67 0.16 9.06
N ARG A 133 -17.59 -1.13 9.40
CA ARG A 133 -18.12 -1.68 10.65
C ARG A 133 -16.93 -1.86 11.59
N VAL A 134 -17.02 -1.30 12.78
CA VAL A 134 -15.95 -1.27 13.77
C VAL A 134 -16.45 -1.99 15.01
N ARG A 135 -15.91 -3.19 15.29
CA ARG A 135 -16.11 -3.86 16.58
C ARG A 135 -14.97 -3.46 17.51
N VAL A 136 -15.34 -3.03 18.71
CA VAL A 136 -14.39 -2.53 19.71
C VAL A 136 -14.08 -3.65 20.70
N LEU A 137 -12.80 -3.97 20.84
CA LEU A 137 -12.31 -5.12 21.58
C LEU A 137 -11.49 -4.67 22.78
N ALA A 138 -11.35 -5.52 23.79
CA ALA A 138 -10.54 -5.19 24.96
C ALA A 138 -9.05 -5.36 24.67
N ALA A 139 -8.26 -4.38 25.10
CA ALA A 139 -6.81 -4.46 25.18
C ALA A 139 -6.36 -4.96 26.56
N ALA A 140 -5.20 -5.60 26.62
CA ALA A 140 -4.46 -5.82 27.86
C ALA A 140 -3.45 -4.68 28.03
N HIS A 141 -3.92 -3.46 28.30
CA HIS A 141 -3.11 -2.24 28.41
C HIS A 141 -3.86 -1.21 29.26
N GLY A 142 -3.30 -0.69 30.36
CA GLY A 142 -3.99 0.35 31.14
C GLY A 142 -3.54 0.66 32.57
N ALA A 143 -2.42 0.12 33.07
CA ALA A 143 -2.06 0.23 34.49
C ALA A 143 -1.18 1.45 34.83
N ASP A 144 -0.33 1.92 33.92
CA ASP A 144 0.76 2.85 34.31
C ASP A 144 0.51 4.34 34.00
N LEU A 145 -0.45 4.68 33.13
CA LEU A 145 -0.77 6.07 32.73
C LEU A 145 -2.27 6.43 32.75
N GLY A 146 -3.12 5.57 33.33
CA GLY A 146 -4.49 5.91 33.75
C GLY A 146 -5.55 6.03 32.64
N GLY A 147 -5.35 5.37 31.49
CA GLY A 147 -6.30 5.37 30.38
C GLY A 147 -6.96 4.02 30.13
N ASP A 148 -8.18 4.07 29.61
CA ASP A 148 -8.85 2.97 28.92
C ASP A 148 -8.22 2.71 27.54
N ALA A 149 -8.00 1.44 27.20
CA ALA A 149 -7.44 1.03 25.90
C ALA A 149 -8.34 -0.01 25.21
N VAL A 150 -8.45 0.12 23.89
CA VAL A 150 -9.26 -0.74 23.04
C VAL A 150 -8.51 -1.13 21.77
N LEU A 151 -8.94 -2.24 21.17
CA LEU A 151 -8.46 -2.72 19.87
C LEU A 151 -9.63 -2.70 18.88
N TYR A 152 -9.34 -2.73 17.59
CA TYR A 152 -10.37 -2.63 16.55
C TYR A 152 -10.36 -3.83 15.61
N ASP A 153 -11.52 -4.45 15.46
CA ASP A 153 -11.84 -5.27 14.30
C ASP A 153 -12.63 -4.42 13.31
N LEU A 154 -11.99 -4.16 12.16
CA LEU A 154 -12.46 -3.24 11.14
C LEU A 154 -12.85 -4.03 9.89
N GLU A 155 -14.13 -3.97 9.52
CA GLU A 155 -14.70 -4.68 8.38
C GLU A 155 -15.29 -3.72 7.35
N THR A 156 -15.02 -4.00 6.07
CA THR A 156 -15.64 -3.36 4.91
C THR A 156 -15.97 -4.41 3.84
N VAL A 157 -16.66 -4.02 2.77
CA VAL A 157 -16.79 -4.85 1.57
C VAL A 157 -15.44 -5.22 0.93
N GLY A 158 -14.40 -4.43 1.19
CA GLY A 158 -13.07 -4.59 0.60
C GLY A 158 -12.08 -5.35 1.48
N GLY A 159 -12.51 -5.89 2.63
CA GLY A 159 -11.67 -6.68 3.53
C GLY A 159 -11.96 -6.44 5.01
N ARG A 160 -11.30 -7.23 5.85
CA ARG A 160 -11.42 -7.21 7.30
C ARG A 160 -10.05 -7.32 7.96
N ILE A 161 -9.76 -6.41 8.89
CA ILE A 161 -8.50 -6.40 9.63
C ILE A 161 -8.70 -6.39 11.14
N LEU A 162 -7.68 -6.84 11.85
CA LEU A 162 -7.52 -6.64 13.28
C LEU A 162 -6.40 -5.62 13.51
N TRP A 163 -6.71 -4.50 14.14
CA TRP A 163 -5.75 -3.51 14.64
C TRP A 163 -5.62 -3.69 16.16
N ALA A 164 -4.59 -4.43 16.56
CA ALA A 164 -4.33 -4.86 17.94
C ALA A 164 -3.03 -4.21 18.47
N THR A 165 -3.08 -2.90 18.68
CA THR A 165 -2.00 -2.09 19.28
C THR A 165 -2.67 -1.00 20.14
N ASP A 166 -2.25 -0.72 21.36
CA ASP A 166 -1.26 -1.45 22.15
C ASP A 166 -1.95 -2.45 23.08
N THR A 167 -1.30 -3.59 23.32
CA THR A 167 -1.84 -4.66 24.15
C THR A 167 -0.75 -5.68 24.45
N GLY A 168 -0.76 -6.24 25.67
CA GLY A 168 -0.09 -7.51 25.92
C GLY A 168 -0.86 -8.68 25.34
N PRO A 169 -0.57 -9.92 25.81
CA PRO A 169 -1.34 -11.11 25.43
C PRO A 169 -2.85 -10.84 25.47
N LEU A 170 -3.52 -11.12 24.35
CA LEU A 170 -4.91 -10.69 24.18
C LEU A 170 -5.80 -11.25 25.30
N PRO A 171 -6.69 -10.44 25.89
CA PRO A 171 -7.64 -10.92 26.88
C PRO A 171 -8.48 -12.09 26.35
N GLU A 172 -8.89 -13.01 27.22
CA GLU A 172 -9.71 -14.18 26.83
C GLU A 172 -10.99 -13.76 26.10
N GLN A 173 -11.64 -12.69 26.55
CA GLN A 173 -12.82 -12.12 25.90
C GLN A 173 -12.54 -11.62 24.48
N THR A 174 -11.34 -11.09 24.23
CA THR A 174 -10.91 -10.64 22.90
C THR A 174 -10.64 -11.85 22.01
N HIS A 175 -9.95 -12.88 22.50
CA HIS A 175 -9.79 -14.15 21.79
C HIS A 175 -11.15 -14.76 21.38
N ALA A 176 -12.12 -14.77 22.30
CA ALA A 176 -13.46 -15.27 22.02
C ALA A 176 -14.20 -14.43 20.96
N ALA A 177 -14.07 -13.10 21.02
CA ALA A 177 -14.76 -12.19 20.10
C ALA A 177 -14.25 -12.25 18.65
N VAL A 178 -12.99 -12.63 18.45
CA VAL A 178 -12.36 -12.73 17.13
C VAL A 178 -12.27 -14.15 16.57
N ALA A 179 -12.69 -15.16 17.32
CA ALA A 179 -12.67 -16.54 16.86
C ALA A 179 -13.43 -16.71 15.53
N GLY A 180 -12.81 -17.38 14.56
CA GLY A 180 -13.37 -17.61 13.23
C GLY A 180 -13.50 -16.36 12.34
N ALA A 181 -12.92 -15.22 12.73
CA ALA A 181 -13.04 -13.97 11.98
C ALA A 181 -12.37 -14.02 10.59
N ALA A 182 -11.35 -14.88 10.41
CA ALA A 182 -10.57 -15.05 9.19
C ALA A 182 -10.12 -13.70 8.59
N PHE A 183 -9.39 -12.91 9.38
CA PHE A 183 -8.90 -11.59 8.95
C PHE A 183 -8.02 -11.67 7.70
N ASP A 184 -8.11 -10.66 6.83
CA ASP A 184 -7.19 -10.49 5.70
C ASP A 184 -5.81 -10.07 6.20
N ALA A 185 -5.78 -9.19 7.21
CA ALA A 185 -4.55 -8.77 7.88
C ALA A 185 -4.76 -8.59 9.39
N VAL A 186 -3.72 -8.92 10.16
CA VAL A 186 -3.65 -8.70 11.61
C VAL A 186 -2.43 -7.84 11.89
N PHE A 187 -2.64 -6.65 12.44
CA PHE A 187 -1.60 -5.77 12.96
C PHE A 187 -1.54 -6.01 14.47
N LEU A 188 -0.47 -6.62 14.94
CA LEU A 188 -0.28 -6.98 16.34
C LEU A 188 0.96 -6.26 16.85
N GLU A 189 0.84 -5.60 18.00
CA GLU A 189 2.00 -4.95 18.61
C GLU A 189 3.09 -5.97 18.98
N GLU A 190 4.34 -5.55 18.88
CA GLU A 190 5.50 -6.33 19.30
C GLU A 190 6.56 -5.36 19.84
N THR A 191 6.28 -4.80 21.01
CA THR A 191 7.07 -3.69 21.54
C THR A 191 8.44 -4.14 22.05
N PHE A 192 8.50 -5.18 22.86
CA PHE A 192 9.65 -5.45 23.72
C PHE A 192 10.65 -6.46 23.17
N GLY A 193 10.42 -7.05 22.00
CA GLY A 193 11.43 -7.85 21.33
C GLY A 193 11.94 -8.99 22.21
N MET A 194 13.25 -8.98 22.50
CA MET A 194 13.91 -9.98 23.35
C MET A 194 13.88 -9.64 24.85
N HIS A 195 13.36 -8.47 25.22
CA HIS A 195 13.23 -8.07 26.61
C HIS A 195 11.94 -8.67 27.17
N THR A 196 12.02 -9.59 28.15
CA THR A 196 10.86 -10.32 28.70
C THR A 196 10.46 -9.88 30.12
N GLY A 197 11.19 -8.92 30.70
CA GLY A 197 11.00 -8.44 32.07
C GLY A 197 10.12 -7.18 32.19
N HIS A 198 9.21 -6.95 31.24
CA HIS A 198 8.46 -5.69 31.07
C HIS A 198 7.02 -5.72 31.59
N GLY A 199 6.53 -6.88 32.02
CA GLY A 199 5.15 -7.04 32.48
C GLY A 199 4.28 -7.71 31.42
N THR A 200 3.00 -7.33 31.36
CA THR A 200 2.00 -7.96 30.48
C THR A 200 1.16 -6.94 29.70
N GLU A 201 1.60 -5.69 29.64
CA GLU A 201 0.87 -4.62 28.93
C GLU A 201 1.25 -4.52 27.45
N HIS A 202 2.32 -5.20 27.06
CA HIS A 202 2.86 -5.23 25.71
C HIS A 202 3.37 -6.63 25.37
N HIS A 203 3.66 -6.89 24.10
CA HIS A 203 4.27 -8.15 23.68
C HIS A 203 5.80 -8.08 23.68
N ASP A 204 6.41 -9.18 24.11
CA ASP A 204 7.74 -9.61 23.64
C ASP A 204 7.60 -10.71 22.58
N LEU A 205 8.69 -11.07 21.90
CA LEU A 205 8.68 -12.06 20.82
C LEU A 205 8.06 -13.42 21.23
N PRO A 206 8.37 -14.00 22.42
CA PRO A 206 7.68 -15.20 22.90
C PRO A 206 6.17 -15.03 23.07
N ALA A 207 5.72 -13.95 23.71
CA ALA A 207 4.30 -13.67 23.92
C ALA A 207 3.57 -13.38 22.60
N PHE A 208 4.22 -12.68 21.68
CA PHE A 208 3.73 -12.39 20.34
C PHE A 208 3.46 -13.70 19.59
N ALA A 209 4.46 -14.61 19.54
CA ALA A 209 4.33 -15.90 18.87
C ALA A 209 3.19 -16.75 19.47
N ALA A 210 3.04 -16.74 20.81
CA ALA A 210 1.93 -17.42 21.47
C ALA A 210 0.57 -16.83 21.08
N THR A 211 0.47 -15.50 20.99
CA THR A 211 -0.76 -14.80 20.56
C THR A 211 -1.11 -15.12 19.12
N VAL A 212 -0.14 -15.11 18.20
CA VAL A 212 -0.32 -15.52 16.79
C VAL A 212 -0.78 -16.98 16.70
N SER A 213 -0.19 -17.88 17.49
CA SER A 213 -0.60 -19.29 17.54
C SER A 213 -2.06 -19.46 18.00
N ALA A 214 -2.49 -18.69 19.01
CA ALA A 214 -3.88 -18.70 19.49
C ALA A 214 -4.87 -18.13 18.47
N LEU A 215 -4.50 -17.04 17.76
CA LEU A 215 -5.30 -16.48 16.66
C LEU A 215 -5.45 -17.49 15.51
N ARG A 216 -4.38 -18.21 15.16
CA ARG A 216 -4.43 -19.28 14.13
C ARG A 216 -5.31 -20.45 14.58
N SER A 217 -5.14 -20.89 15.82
CA SER A 217 -5.89 -22.04 16.38
C SER A 217 -7.39 -21.77 16.49
N SER A 218 -7.79 -20.51 16.70
CA SER A 218 -9.19 -20.09 16.77
C SER A 218 -9.81 -19.76 15.41
N GLY A 219 -9.05 -19.82 14.32
CA GLY A 219 -9.50 -19.41 12.98
C GLY A 219 -9.68 -17.89 12.83
N ALA A 220 -9.20 -17.09 13.79
CA ALA A 220 -9.14 -15.65 13.64
C ALA A 220 -8.13 -15.25 12.55
N ALA A 221 -6.99 -15.94 12.51
CA ALA A 221 -6.01 -15.87 11.43
C ALA A 221 -5.98 -17.20 10.65
N VAL A 222 -6.04 -17.13 9.32
CA VAL A 222 -5.99 -18.27 8.40
C VAL A 222 -4.68 -18.28 7.60
N ALA A 223 -4.52 -19.24 6.68
CA ALA A 223 -3.29 -19.38 5.90
C ALA A 223 -2.99 -18.16 5.01
N THR A 224 -4.03 -17.43 4.58
CA THR A 224 -3.92 -16.24 3.74
C THR A 224 -3.85 -14.93 4.55
N THR A 225 -3.98 -14.98 5.88
CA THR A 225 -3.90 -13.79 6.73
C THR A 225 -2.46 -13.28 6.78
N ASP A 226 -2.27 -12.01 6.43
CA ASP A 226 -1.00 -11.31 6.64
C ASP A 226 -0.88 -10.87 8.10
N VAL A 227 0.04 -11.46 8.86
CA VAL A 227 0.27 -11.11 10.28
C VAL A 227 1.49 -10.21 10.37
N ILE A 228 1.25 -8.97 10.81
CA ILE A 228 2.19 -7.86 10.72
C ILE A 228 2.48 -7.34 12.13
N ALA A 229 3.73 -7.49 12.56
CA ALA A 229 4.22 -6.89 13.79
C ALA A 229 4.38 -5.37 13.60
N VAL A 230 3.79 -4.60 14.52
CA VAL A 230 3.85 -3.13 14.59
C VAL A 230 4.27 -2.70 16.00
N HIS A 231 4.39 -1.39 16.25
CA HIS A 231 4.82 -0.85 17.54
C HIS A 231 6.21 -1.33 17.98
N LEU A 232 7.12 -1.54 17.03
CA LEU A 232 8.44 -2.13 17.25
C LEU A 232 9.41 -1.15 17.93
N SER A 233 9.96 -1.50 19.09
CA SER A 233 10.96 -0.67 19.79
C SER A 233 12.40 -1.10 19.53
N HIS A 234 13.35 -0.30 20.03
CA HIS A 234 14.78 -0.66 20.06
C HIS A 234 15.16 -1.91 20.88
N HIS A 235 14.21 -2.50 21.61
CA HIS A 235 14.40 -3.79 22.30
C HIS A 235 14.35 -4.98 21.34
N ASN A 236 13.86 -4.75 20.13
CA ASN A 236 13.92 -5.73 19.06
C ASN A 236 15.35 -5.99 18.58
N PRO A 237 15.64 -7.23 18.13
CA PRO A 237 16.94 -7.57 17.58
C PRO A 237 17.20 -6.81 16.27
N ALA A 238 18.40 -6.96 15.72
CA ALA A 238 18.71 -6.38 14.42
C ALA A 238 17.74 -6.91 13.35
N GLU A 239 17.45 -6.11 12.33
CA GLU A 239 16.36 -6.36 11.38
C GLU A 239 16.40 -7.75 10.72
N ALA A 240 17.58 -8.24 10.35
CA ALA A 240 17.72 -9.59 9.78
C ALA A 240 17.33 -10.72 10.74
N GLU A 241 17.60 -10.54 12.04
CA GLU A 241 17.22 -11.49 13.09
C GLU A 241 15.73 -11.35 13.42
N LEU A 242 15.20 -10.12 13.47
CA LEU A 242 13.77 -9.88 13.67
C LEU A 242 12.93 -10.56 12.58
N VAL A 243 13.34 -10.42 11.31
CA VAL A 243 12.68 -11.09 10.18
C VAL A 243 12.65 -12.60 10.36
N ALA A 244 13.76 -13.20 10.78
CA ALA A 244 13.83 -14.64 11.00
C ALA A 244 12.92 -15.10 12.15
N VAL A 245 12.93 -14.40 13.29
CA VAL A 245 12.12 -14.77 14.46
C VAL A 245 10.62 -14.61 14.19
N LEU A 246 10.21 -13.53 13.53
CA LEU A 246 8.79 -13.34 13.18
C LEU A 246 8.31 -14.40 12.17
N ALA A 247 9.16 -14.78 11.22
CA ALA A 247 8.84 -15.80 10.21
C ALA A 247 8.55 -17.17 10.84
N ASP A 248 9.20 -17.53 11.96
CA ASP A 248 8.92 -18.78 12.69
C ASP A 248 7.47 -18.86 13.22
N SER A 249 6.83 -17.72 13.44
CA SER A 249 5.40 -17.63 13.82
C SER A 249 4.46 -17.41 12.62
N GLY A 250 5.01 -17.34 11.40
CA GLY A 250 4.27 -16.97 10.20
C GLY A 250 3.81 -15.51 10.20
N ALA A 251 4.63 -14.62 10.76
CA ALA A 251 4.43 -13.18 10.78
C ALA A 251 5.62 -12.45 10.14
N ARG A 252 5.50 -11.13 9.95
CA ARG A 252 6.55 -10.25 9.44
C ARG A 252 6.51 -8.89 10.12
N ALA A 253 7.60 -8.14 10.09
CA ALA A 253 7.57 -6.74 10.52
C ALA A 253 6.88 -5.87 9.45
N GLY A 254 6.02 -4.94 9.89
CA GLY A 254 5.54 -3.86 9.03
C GLY A 254 6.67 -2.90 8.67
N ARG A 255 6.47 -2.01 7.69
CA ARG A 255 7.39 -0.89 7.42
C ARG A 255 6.63 0.41 7.24
N ASP A 256 7.23 1.51 7.67
CA ASP A 256 6.71 2.84 7.41
C ASP A 256 6.62 3.09 5.89
N GLY A 257 5.47 3.55 5.42
CA GLY A 257 5.19 3.79 4.00
C GLY A 257 4.73 2.55 3.24
N GLU A 258 4.68 1.38 3.89
CA GLU A 258 4.15 0.16 3.28
C GLU A 258 2.64 0.24 3.07
N ILE A 259 2.18 -0.30 1.95
CA ILE A 259 0.75 -0.45 1.64
C ILE A 259 0.36 -1.94 1.79
N VAL A 260 -0.63 -2.21 2.63
CA VAL A 260 -1.19 -3.54 2.93
C VAL A 260 -2.63 -3.62 2.42
N GLY A 261 -3.09 -4.81 2.01
CA GLY A 261 -4.51 -5.08 1.69
C GLY A 261 -5.05 -4.45 0.39
N ALA A 262 -4.22 -3.70 -0.34
CA ALA A 262 -4.59 -3.21 -1.66
C ALA A 262 -4.65 -4.38 -2.65
N ALA A 263 -5.76 -4.49 -3.38
CA ALA A 263 -5.80 -5.33 -4.57
C ALA A 263 -4.67 -4.88 -5.51
N PRO A 264 -4.03 -5.81 -6.25
CA PRO A 264 -3.01 -5.44 -7.21
C PRO A 264 -3.56 -4.38 -8.16
N THR A 265 -2.96 -3.18 -8.12
CA THR A 265 -3.42 -2.05 -8.93
C THR A 265 -2.79 -2.10 -10.31
N ARG A 266 -3.63 -2.00 -11.33
CA ARG A 266 -3.27 -1.96 -12.75
C ARG A 266 -3.42 -0.53 -13.25
N VAL A 267 -2.29 0.11 -13.54
CA VAL A 267 -2.26 1.48 -14.06
C VAL A 267 -1.83 1.47 -15.51
N LEU A 268 -2.63 2.06 -16.39
CA LEU A 268 -2.24 2.33 -17.77
C LEU A 268 -1.81 3.79 -17.92
N VAL A 269 -0.56 4.02 -18.33
CA VAL A 269 -0.01 5.34 -18.63
C VAL A 269 0.06 5.53 -20.15
N LEU A 270 -0.82 6.37 -20.68
CA LEU A 270 -0.91 6.78 -22.07
C LEU A 270 -0.16 8.09 -22.32
N GLY A 271 0.26 8.34 -23.55
CA GLY A 271 0.70 9.67 -23.95
C GLY A 271 1.49 9.70 -25.26
N GLY A 272 1.62 10.89 -25.82
CA GLY A 272 2.41 11.11 -27.03
C GLY A 272 3.90 10.84 -26.84
N ALA A 273 4.67 10.94 -27.92
CA ALA A 273 6.13 10.90 -27.85
C ALA A 273 6.66 12.04 -26.96
N ARG A 274 7.64 11.74 -26.09
CA ARG A 274 8.27 12.70 -25.17
C ARG A 274 7.31 13.42 -24.20
N SER A 275 6.15 12.83 -23.93
CA SER A 275 5.14 13.34 -22.97
C SER A 275 5.49 13.14 -21.50
N GLY A 276 6.54 12.35 -21.18
CA GLY A 276 6.91 12.00 -19.80
C GLY A 276 6.35 10.67 -19.29
N LYS A 277 5.66 9.88 -20.12
CA LYS A 277 5.01 8.62 -19.71
C LYS A 277 5.89 7.60 -19.00
N SER A 278 7.07 7.27 -19.53
CA SER A 278 7.96 6.29 -18.88
C SER A 278 8.47 6.82 -17.52
N ALA A 279 8.81 8.10 -17.43
CA ALA A 279 9.25 8.70 -16.16
C ALA A 279 8.13 8.72 -15.11
N HIS A 280 6.89 8.99 -15.52
CA HIS A 280 5.74 8.92 -14.62
C HIS A 280 5.46 7.48 -14.17
N ALA A 281 5.50 6.51 -15.09
CA ALA A 281 5.33 5.10 -14.78
C ALA A 281 6.41 4.58 -13.82
N GLU A 282 7.66 4.98 -14.02
CA GLU A 282 8.77 4.67 -13.11
C GLU A 282 8.55 5.27 -11.71
N ALA A 283 8.07 6.53 -11.63
CA ALA A 283 7.78 7.19 -10.36
C ALA A 283 6.67 6.50 -9.56
N LEU A 284 5.66 5.92 -10.22
CA LEU A 284 4.58 5.16 -9.55
C LEU A 284 5.09 3.95 -8.78
N LEU A 285 6.27 3.42 -9.16
CA LEU A 285 6.89 2.23 -8.57
C LEU A 285 8.18 2.54 -7.80
N ALA A 286 8.60 3.80 -7.71
CA ALA A 286 9.90 4.17 -7.14
C ALA A 286 10.09 3.75 -5.67
N GLY A 287 8.99 3.67 -4.89
CA GLY A 287 9.02 3.21 -3.49
C GLY A 287 8.97 1.69 -3.30
N GLN A 288 8.93 0.90 -4.38
CA GLN A 288 8.86 -0.56 -4.27
C GLN A 288 10.26 -1.16 -4.07
N ALA A 289 10.38 -2.09 -3.14
CA ALA A 289 11.66 -2.73 -2.79
C ALA A 289 12.30 -3.47 -3.99
N ALA A 290 11.47 -4.08 -4.84
CA ALA A 290 11.88 -4.75 -6.08
C ALA A 290 10.82 -4.52 -7.17
N VAL A 291 11.28 -4.39 -8.42
CA VAL A 291 10.41 -4.20 -9.59
C VAL A 291 10.97 -5.00 -10.77
N THR A 292 10.10 -5.68 -11.51
CA THR A 292 10.43 -6.27 -12.81
C THR A 292 10.02 -5.32 -13.94
N TYR A 293 11.00 -4.73 -14.61
CA TYR A 293 10.81 -3.90 -15.80
C TYR A 293 10.83 -4.79 -17.05
N VAL A 294 9.70 -4.94 -17.73
CA VAL A 294 9.55 -5.68 -18.98
C VAL A 294 9.68 -4.71 -20.15
N ALA A 295 10.83 -4.77 -20.84
CA ALA A 295 11.10 -3.99 -22.02
C ALA A 295 10.69 -4.78 -23.28
N THR A 296 9.60 -4.37 -23.92
CA THR A 296 9.01 -5.12 -25.06
C THR A 296 9.59 -4.70 -26.42
N GLY A 297 10.47 -3.69 -26.43
CA GLY A 297 11.11 -3.15 -27.64
C GLY A 297 12.23 -4.01 -28.25
N GLY A 298 12.74 -5.00 -27.51
CA GLY A 298 13.88 -5.82 -27.91
C GLY A 298 15.16 -5.02 -28.22
N VAL A 299 16.18 -5.71 -28.72
CA VAL A 299 17.43 -5.13 -29.22
C VAL A 299 17.27 -4.86 -30.72
N ARG A 300 17.37 -3.60 -31.14
CA ARG A 300 17.55 -3.26 -32.56
C ARG A 300 19.04 -3.24 -32.88
N GLU A 301 19.53 -4.31 -33.52
CA GLU A 301 20.91 -4.35 -34.00
C GLU A 301 21.15 -3.25 -35.04
N GLY A 302 22.23 -2.47 -34.87
CA GLY A 302 22.65 -1.45 -35.84
C GLY A 302 22.05 -0.04 -35.67
N ASP A 303 21.34 0.26 -34.58
CA ASP A 303 20.85 1.62 -34.27
C ASP A 303 21.56 2.22 -33.02
N PRO A 304 22.63 3.02 -33.20
CA PRO A 304 23.36 3.63 -32.08
C PRO A 304 22.53 4.62 -31.26
N GLU A 305 21.55 5.29 -31.87
CA GLU A 305 20.67 6.24 -31.18
C GLU A 305 19.69 5.48 -30.26
N TRP A 306 19.19 4.34 -30.72
CA TRP A 306 18.40 3.41 -29.91
C TRP A 306 19.21 2.85 -28.74
N ALA A 307 20.44 2.40 -28.98
CA ALA A 307 21.32 1.86 -27.95
C ALA A 307 21.61 2.89 -26.83
N GLU A 308 21.89 4.15 -27.20
CA GLU A 308 22.12 5.23 -26.23
C GLU A 308 20.84 5.58 -25.44
N ARG A 309 19.68 5.57 -26.08
CA ARG A 309 18.37 5.73 -25.41
C ARG A 309 18.12 4.66 -24.35
N VAL A 310 18.40 3.40 -24.69
CA VAL A 310 18.26 2.25 -23.80
C VAL A 310 19.23 2.39 -22.62
N ARG A 311 20.48 2.78 -22.88
CA ARG A 311 21.48 3.03 -21.84
C ARG A 311 21.03 4.10 -20.85
N LEU A 312 20.55 5.24 -21.34
CA LEU A 312 20.05 6.34 -20.50
C LEU A 312 18.80 5.97 -19.70
N HIS A 313 17.92 5.13 -20.25
CA HIS A 313 16.77 4.62 -19.50
C HIS A 313 17.20 3.66 -18.39
N ARG A 314 18.12 2.74 -18.67
CA ARG A 314 18.64 1.81 -17.65
C ARG A 314 19.35 2.53 -16.52
N SER A 315 20.15 3.56 -16.81
CA SER A 315 20.91 4.30 -15.78
C SER A 315 20.06 5.12 -14.81
N ARG A 316 18.77 5.34 -15.11
CA ARG A 316 17.84 6.09 -14.24
C ARG A 316 17.14 5.19 -13.21
N ARG A 317 17.20 3.88 -13.38
CA ARG A 317 16.46 2.92 -12.56
C ARG A 317 17.24 2.56 -11.30
N PRO A 318 16.58 2.33 -10.16
CA PRO A 318 17.23 1.79 -8.97
C PRO A 318 17.93 0.46 -9.25
N ALA A 319 19.04 0.19 -8.57
CA ALA A 319 19.79 -1.07 -8.72
C ALA A 319 18.98 -2.31 -8.29
N SER A 320 17.94 -2.14 -7.48
CA SER A 320 17.01 -3.19 -7.07
C SER A 320 16.04 -3.62 -8.18
N TRP A 321 15.98 -2.90 -9.29
CA TRP A 321 15.07 -3.23 -10.40
C TRP A 321 15.71 -4.23 -11.37
N ARG A 322 14.97 -5.28 -11.70
CA ARG A 322 15.35 -6.27 -12.71
C ARG A 322 14.74 -5.88 -14.06
N THR A 323 15.57 -5.69 -15.08
CA THR A 323 15.08 -5.49 -16.46
C THR A 323 15.08 -6.82 -17.22
N VAL A 324 13.96 -7.16 -17.85
CA VAL A 324 13.78 -8.33 -18.72
C VAL A 324 13.36 -7.83 -20.11
N GLU A 325 14.10 -8.22 -21.15
CA GLU A 325 13.75 -7.87 -22.53
C GLU A 325 13.02 -9.05 -23.17
N THR A 326 11.72 -8.88 -23.44
CA THR A 326 10.89 -9.95 -24.03
C THR A 326 9.60 -9.39 -24.63
N SER A 327 9.09 -10.05 -25.67
CA SER A 327 7.74 -9.83 -26.20
C SER A 327 6.69 -10.75 -25.56
N ASP A 328 7.08 -11.67 -24.69
CA ASP A 328 6.21 -12.62 -23.98
C ASP A 328 5.57 -11.98 -22.73
N ALA A 329 4.94 -10.82 -22.95
CA ALA A 329 4.37 -10.00 -21.88
C ALA A 329 3.30 -10.72 -21.05
N ALA A 330 2.47 -11.56 -21.69
CA ALA A 330 1.41 -12.30 -21.00
C ALA A 330 1.98 -13.32 -20.00
N ASP A 331 3.05 -14.03 -20.36
CA ASP A 331 3.73 -14.95 -19.45
C ASP A 331 4.41 -14.21 -18.29
N MET A 332 5.05 -13.08 -18.59
CA MET A 332 5.64 -12.23 -17.56
C MET A 332 4.60 -11.74 -16.54
N LEU A 333 3.40 -11.36 -16.99
CA LEU A 333 2.30 -10.94 -16.12
C LEU A 333 1.76 -12.11 -15.27
N ARG A 334 1.60 -13.30 -15.87
CA ARG A 334 1.10 -14.49 -15.17
C ARG A 334 2.06 -15.00 -14.10
N ALA A 335 3.37 -14.93 -14.36
CA ALA A 335 4.42 -15.39 -13.46
C ALA A 335 4.97 -14.28 -12.53
N ALA A 336 4.31 -13.12 -12.47
CA ALA A 336 4.83 -11.97 -11.73
C ALA A 336 4.70 -12.17 -10.21
N GLU A 337 5.84 -12.16 -9.51
CA GLU A 337 5.92 -12.20 -8.04
C GLU A 337 6.31 -10.84 -7.42
N THR A 338 6.74 -9.89 -8.26
CA THR A 338 7.12 -8.53 -7.86
C THR A 338 6.38 -7.52 -8.73
N PRO A 339 6.14 -6.28 -8.24
CA PRO A 339 5.55 -5.23 -9.06
C PRO A 339 6.19 -5.14 -10.45
N LEU A 340 5.35 -5.01 -11.48
CA LEU A 340 5.77 -5.14 -12.87
C LEU A 340 5.51 -3.83 -13.64
N LEU A 341 6.50 -3.40 -14.41
CA LEU A 341 6.35 -2.29 -15.36
C LEU A 341 6.54 -2.79 -16.78
N LEU A 342 5.53 -2.66 -17.64
CA LEU A 342 5.56 -3.04 -19.05
C LEU A 342 5.75 -1.79 -19.93
N ASP A 343 6.89 -1.67 -20.60
CA ASP A 343 7.25 -0.53 -21.47
C ASP A 343 7.76 -1.03 -22.84
N CYS A 344 7.01 -0.89 -23.95
CA CYS A 344 5.65 -0.36 -24.04
C CYS A 344 4.71 -1.27 -24.84
N LEU A 345 3.40 -1.12 -24.65
CA LEU A 345 2.39 -1.86 -25.42
C LEU A 345 2.51 -1.63 -26.94
N GLY A 346 3.02 -0.47 -27.36
CA GLY A 346 3.26 -0.18 -28.77
C GLY A 346 4.33 -1.08 -29.39
N THR A 347 5.47 -1.25 -28.73
CA THR A 347 6.55 -2.13 -29.21
C THR A 347 6.18 -3.61 -29.10
N TRP A 348 5.43 -3.97 -28.06
CA TRP A 348 4.84 -5.31 -27.96
C TRP A 348 3.94 -5.62 -29.16
N LEU A 349 3.04 -4.70 -29.51
CA LEU A 349 2.15 -4.87 -30.66
C LEU A 349 2.92 -5.02 -31.96
N THR A 350 3.98 -4.22 -32.17
CA THR A 350 4.87 -4.38 -33.34
C THR A 350 5.43 -5.80 -33.41
N ALA A 351 5.95 -6.34 -32.31
CA ALA A 351 6.49 -7.69 -32.28
C ALA A 351 5.43 -8.78 -32.59
N ARG A 352 4.18 -8.61 -32.14
CA ARG A 352 3.08 -9.53 -32.50
C ARG A 352 2.69 -9.41 -33.97
N MET A 353 2.66 -8.19 -34.52
CA MET A 353 2.38 -7.97 -35.94
C MET A 353 3.49 -8.57 -36.84
N ASP A 354 4.76 -8.47 -36.43
CA ASP A 354 5.89 -9.12 -37.11
C ASP A 354 5.74 -10.65 -37.08
N LEU A 355 5.44 -11.22 -35.91
CA LEU A 355 5.26 -12.67 -35.73
C LEU A 355 4.20 -13.27 -36.66
N HIS A 356 3.08 -12.55 -36.85
CA HIS A 356 1.97 -12.98 -37.70
C HIS A 356 2.09 -12.51 -39.16
N GLY A 357 3.19 -11.85 -39.54
CA GLY A 357 3.43 -11.38 -40.92
C GLY A 357 2.40 -10.35 -41.41
N VAL A 358 1.78 -9.61 -40.49
CA VAL A 358 0.62 -8.73 -40.79
C VAL A 358 1.02 -7.54 -41.67
N TRP A 359 2.28 -7.12 -41.62
CA TRP A 359 2.80 -6.05 -42.48
C TRP A 359 2.75 -6.39 -43.97
N ASP A 360 2.87 -7.69 -44.30
CA ASP A 360 2.94 -8.22 -45.66
C ASP A 360 1.63 -8.91 -46.09
N GLY A 361 0.51 -8.61 -45.41
CA GLY A 361 -0.82 -9.14 -45.73
C GLY A 361 -1.21 -10.42 -44.98
N GLY A 362 -0.50 -10.77 -43.92
CA GLY A 362 -0.90 -11.83 -42.98
C GLY A 362 -2.25 -11.56 -42.30
N ALA A 363 -2.89 -12.62 -41.80
CA ALA A 363 -4.19 -12.54 -41.14
C ALA A 363 -4.11 -11.86 -39.76
N LEU A 364 -5.13 -11.08 -39.39
CA LEU A 364 -5.19 -10.34 -38.12
C LEU A 364 -5.62 -11.20 -36.92
N ASP A 365 -6.23 -12.37 -37.16
CA ASP A 365 -6.79 -13.21 -36.10
C ASP A 365 -5.74 -13.62 -35.06
N GLY A 366 -4.51 -13.86 -35.49
CA GLY A 366 -3.38 -14.14 -34.59
C GLY A 366 -3.07 -12.97 -33.65
N VAL A 367 -2.98 -11.75 -34.19
CA VAL A 367 -2.74 -10.54 -33.38
C VAL A 367 -3.90 -10.29 -32.41
N HIS A 368 -5.14 -10.50 -32.84
CA HIS A 368 -6.30 -10.37 -31.95
C HIS A 368 -6.28 -11.39 -30.80
N THR A 369 -5.91 -12.64 -31.09
CA THR A 369 -5.73 -13.69 -30.07
C THR A 369 -4.67 -13.29 -29.05
N ASP A 370 -3.56 -12.70 -29.50
CA ASP A 370 -2.50 -12.22 -28.61
C ASP A 370 -2.96 -11.06 -27.71
N ILE A 371 -3.78 -10.16 -28.26
CA ILE A 371 -4.39 -9.07 -27.48
C ILE A 371 -5.35 -9.66 -26.44
N ASP A 372 -6.16 -10.66 -26.80
CA ASP A 372 -7.05 -11.35 -25.85
C ASP A 372 -6.26 -11.95 -24.70
N GLU A 373 -5.16 -12.64 -25.01
CA GLU A 373 -4.29 -13.26 -24.03
C GLU A 373 -3.62 -12.24 -23.11
N LEU A 374 -3.08 -11.16 -23.67
CA LEU A 374 -2.45 -10.10 -22.88
C LEU A 374 -3.47 -9.42 -21.95
N VAL A 375 -4.68 -9.15 -22.43
CA VAL A 375 -5.75 -8.54 -21.61
C VAL A 375 -6.17 -9.50 -20.49
N ALA A 376 -6.26 -10.80 -20.77
CA ALA A 376 -6.57 -11.80 -19.74
C ALA A 376 -5.46 -11.87 -18.68
N ALA A 377 -4.20 -11.90 -19.10
CA ALA A 377 -3.05 -11.89 -18.19
C ALA A 377 -2.97 -10.59 -17.37
N TRP A 378 -3.26 -9.44 -17.98
CA TRP A 378 -3.32 -8.15 -17.29
C TRP A 378 -4.38 -8.14 -16.19
N ARG A 379 -5.59 -8.64 -16.50
CA ARG A 379 -6.68 -8.75 -15.51
C ARG A 379 -6.33 -9.68 -14.36
N ALA A 380 -5.65 -10.79 -14.65
CA ALA A 380 -5.29 -11.81 -13.67
C ALA A 380 -3.97 -11.52 -12.94
N CYS A 381 -3.28 -10.42 -13.26
CA CYS A 381 -1.98 -10.09 -12.66
C CYS A 381 -2.11 -10.00 -11.13
N PRO A 382 -1.38 -10.83 -10.37
CA PRO A 382 -1.53 -10.92 -8.91
C PRO A 382 -0.80 -9.82 -8.16
N VAL A 383 0.01 -9.03 -8.87
CA VAL A 383 0.84 -7.95 -8.33
C VAL A 383 0.51 -6.63 -8.99
N ARG A 384 0.91 -5.53 -8.35
CA ARG A 384 0.82 -4.19 -8.93
C ARG A 384 1.49 -4.15 -10.30
N ALA A 385 0.77 -3.67 -11.31
CA ALA A 385 1.25 -3.63 -12.69
C ALA A 385 1.05 -2.25 -13.30
N VAL A 386 2.06 -1.74 -13.98
CA VAL A 386 2.01 -0.47 -14.71
C VAL A 386 2.35 -0.72 -16.18
N ALA A 387 1.45 -0.36 -17.09
CA ALA A 387 1.68 -0.47 -18.53
C ALA A 387 1.86 0.91 -19.14
N VAL A 388 2.85 1.06 -20.01
CA VAL A 388 3.08 2.28 -20.79
C VAL A 388 2.62 2.04 -22.22
N SER A 389 1.87 2.99 -22.79
CA SER A 389 1.53 2.95 -24.22
C SER A 389 1.61 4.31 -24.88
N ASN A 390 1.84 4.30 -26.19
CA ASN A 390 1.81 5.49 -27.00
C ASN A 390 0.35 5.83 -27.34
N GLU A 391 -0.01 7.10 -27.20
CA GLU A 391 -1.24 7.64 -27.77
C GLU A 391 -0.94 8.19 -29.17
N VAL A 392 -1.28 7.41 -30.20
CA VAL A 392 -1.01 7.70 -31.62
C VAL A 392 -2.27 8.08 -32.41
N GLY A 393 -3.46 7.89 -31.83
CA GLY A 393 -4.74 8.18 -32.47
C GLY A 393 -5.05 9.67 -32.52
N SER A 394 -4.46 10.46 -31.63
CA SER A 394 -4.65 11.92 -31.52
C SER A 394 -3.84 12.75 -32.53
N GLY A 395 -3.06 12.10 -33.41
CA GLY A 395 -2.21 12.73 -34.43
C GLY A 395 -2.81 12.77 -35.84
N VAL A 396 -1.98 13.13 -36.83
CA VAL A 396 -2.37 13.08 -38.26
C VAL A 396 -2.54 11.64 -38.72
N VAL A 397 -3.51 11.38 -39.59
CA VAL A 397 -3.71 10.07 -40.23
C VAL A 397 -2.43 9.65 -40.97
N PRO A 398 -1.85 8.47 -40.68
CA PRO A 398 -0.65 8.02 -41.37
C PRO A 398 -0.84 7.89 -42.88
N ALA A 399 0.17 8.33 -43.65
CA ALA A 399 0.15 8.28 -45.11
C ALA A 399 0.19 6.83 -45.65
N THR A 400 0.89 5.94 -44.95
CA THR A 400 1.06 4.53 -45.35
C THR A 400 -0.06 3.64 -44.82
N GLY A 401 -0.36 2.55 -45.55
CA GLY A 401 -1.33 1.54 -45.10
C GLY A 401 -0.89 0.86 -43.79
N SER A 402 0.40 0.51 -43.68
CA SER A 402 0.99 -0.06 -42.47
C SER A 402 0.86 0.87 -41.25
N GLY A 403 1.06 2.17 -41.43
CA GLY A 403 0.91 3.15 -40.36
C GLY A 403 -0.54 3.24 -39.86
N ARG A 404 -1.53 3.23 -40.77
CA ARG A 404 -2.95 3.22 -40.39
C ARG A 404 -3.31 1.94 -39.64
N LEU A 405 -2.85 0.79 -40.13
CA LEU A 405 -3.09 -0.51 -39.51
C LEU A 405 -2.54 -0.56 -38.07
N PHE A 406 -1.28 -0.16 -37.86
CA PHE A 406 -0.68 -0.10 -36.53
C PHE A 406 -1.44 0.84 -35.59
N ARG A 407 -1.79 2.05 -36.07
CA ARG A 407 -2.55 3.04 -35.29
C ARG A 407 -3.89 2.44 -34.83
N ASP A 408 -4.61 1.80 -35.73
CA ASP A 408 -5.95 1.27 -35.45
C ASP A 408 -5.88 0.09 -34.46
N LEU A 409 -4.93 -0.84 -34.65
CA LEU A 409 -4.70 -1.95 -33.73
C LEU A 409 -4.21 -1.48 -32.34
N LEU A 410 -3.33 -0.47 -32.28
CA LEU A 410 -2.88 0.08 -31.00
C LEU A 410 -4.02 0.79 -30.26
N GLY A 411 -4.94 1.43 -31.00
CA GLY A 411 -6.17 1.98 -30.43
C GLY A 411 -7.04 0.91 -29.79
N VAL A 412 -7.25 -0.22 -30.47
CA VAL A 412 -7.98 -1.38 -29.93
C VAL A 412 -7.30 -1.92 -28.67
N LEU A 413 -5.98 -2.14 -28.71
CA LEU A 413 -5.21 -2.62 -27.56
C LEU A 413 -5.32 -1.66 -26.36
N ASN A 414 -5.09 -0.36 -26.58
CA ASN A 414 -5.15 0.65 -25.54
C ASN A 414 -6.53 0.70 -24.89
N ALA A 415 -7.61 0.67 -25.68
CA ALA A 415 -8.98 0.69 -25.16
C ALA A 415 -9.27 -0.54 -24.29
N ARG A 416 -8.80 -1.73 -24.70
CA ARG A 416 -9.03 -2.97 -23.96
C ARG A 416 -8.23 -3.09 -22.69
N ILE A 417 -6.97 -2.64 -22.68
CA ILE A 417 -6.17 -2.56 -21.46
C ILE A 417 -6.74 -1.51 -20.52
N ALA A 418 -7.14 -0.33 -21.04
CA ALA A 418 -7.77 0.72 -20.23
C ALA A 418 -9.03 0.21 -19.52
N ALA A 419 -9.91 -0.51 -20.22
CA ALA A 419 -11.10 -1.13 -19.65
C ALA A 419 -10.81 -2.26 -18.64
N ALA A 420 -9.55 -2.73 -18.58
CA ALA A 420 -9.07 -3.74 -17.66
C ALA A 420 -8.11 -3.18 -16.60
N SER A 421 -7.98 -1.85 -16.51
CA SER A 421 -7.11 -1.15 -15.56
C SER A 421 -7.94 -0.45 -14.49
N ASP A 422 -7.36 -0.34 -13.29
CA ASP A 422 -7.98 0.34 -12.16
C ASP A 422 -7.77 1.87 -12.25
N GLU A 423 -6.66 2.31 -12.85
CA GLU A 423 -6.39 3.71 -13.16
C GLU A 423 -5.86 3.88 -14.60
N VAL A 424 -6.28 4.95 -15.27
CA VAL A 424 -5.75 5.35 -16.57
C VAL A 424 -5.28 6.80 -16.52
N VAL A 425 -4.03 7.03 -16.88
CA VAL A 425 -3.38 8.35 -16.87
C VAL A 425 -2.95 8.72 -18.28
N LEU A 426 -3.39 9.87 -18.78
CA LEU A 426 -2.89 10.48 -20.01
C LEU A 426 -1.82 11.53 -19.69
N MET A 427 -0.63 11.36 -20.26
CA MET A 427 0.47 12.31 -20.10
C MET A 427 0.47 13.37 -21.20
N VAL A 428 0.43 14.64 -20.79
CA VAL A 428 0.49 15.80 -21.69
C VAL A 428 1.54 16.78 -21.18
N ALA A 429 2.58 17.02 -21.98
CA ALA A 429 3.68 17.94 -21.65
C ALA A 429 4.30 17.70 -20.24
N GLY A 430 4.47 16.43 -19.84
CA GLY A 430 5.02 16.05 -18.54
C GLY A 430 4.01 16.05 -17.39
N ARG A 431 2.73 16.35 -17.65
CA ARG A 431 1.68 16.41 -16.63
C ARG A 431 0.72 15.22 -16.74
N PRO A 432 0.38 14.56 -15.62
CA PRO A 432 -0.63 13.50 -15.61
C PRO A 432 -2.04 14.07 -15.64
N LEU A 433 -2.88 13.53 -16.52
CA LEU A 433 -4.32 13.74 -16.55
C LEU A 433 -5.01 12.40 -16.30
N ARG A 434 -5.67 12.24 -15.14
CA ARG A 434 -6.46 11.04 -14.84
C ARG A 434 -7.70 11.01 -15.72
N LEU A 435 -7.90 9.90 -16.42
CA LEU A 435 -9.13 9.67 -17.16
C LEU A 435 -10.18 9.05 -16.21
N PRO A 436 -11.46 9.45 -16.31
CA PRO A 436 -12.51 8.83 -15.52
C PRO A 436 -12.63 7.35 -15.86
N ALA A 437 -13.05 6.54 -14.88
CA ALA A 437 -13.44 5.15 -15.13
C ALA A 437 -14.58 5.08 -16.16
N GLN A 438 -14.60 4.02 -16.96
CA GLN A 438 -15.63 3.80 -17.98
C GLN A 438 -16.98 3.46 -17.37
#